data_AF-A0A941X604-F1
#
_entry.id   AF-A0A941X604-F1
#
_cell.length_a   1.000
_cell.length_b   1.000
_cell.length_c   1.000
_cell.angle_alpha   90.00
_cell.angle_beta   90.00
_cell.angle_gamma   90.00
#
_symmetry.space_group_name_H-M   'P 1'
#
loop_
_entity.id
_entity.type
_entity.pdbx_description
1 polymer ?
#
loop_
_entity_poly.entity_id
_entity_poly.type
_entity_poly.pdbx_seq_one_letter_code
_entity_poly.pdbx_strand_id
1 'polypeptide(L)'
;MKHTMIDCYGSKNHNLENLVYINDTLNKLSYRLGLEPIANPYLIPYYYGRVKEDIGVSGFLLLKGGHITIHTFPLRECYFVDVFSTKSFDSDLLVDLLEALLPFNRKISTISTSDRRKFANIELPFDPNNNFGPHCLAELKIDKTFSMDECYDFLDKFVYKIDMDPITRPYVIKDKVENPDYLSGIIVIAQSHISIHYDYKTQHAYFDIFSCAAFDYSKIEDFLSKIGEIISIELVVRGTKHKSNTRIEPEPMYEISSLWQKYIK
;
A
#
# COMPACT_ATOMS: atom_id res chain seq x y z
N MET A 1 -10.41 -14.12 -0.96
CA MET A 1 -9.86 -12.90 -1.59
C MET A 1 -8.42 -12.81 -1.15
N LYS A 2 -7.49 -12.46 -2.02
CA LYS A 2 -6.06 -12.60 -1.72
C LYS A 2 -5.42 -11.24 -1.55
N HIS A 3 -4.70 -11.05 -0.45
CA HIS A 3 -3.86 -9.90 -0.22
C HIS A 3 -2.42 -10.37 -0.04
N THR A 4 -1.56 -10.12 -1.03
CA THR A 4 -0.12 -10.39 -0.93
C THR A 4 0.63 -9.08 -0.72
N MET A 5 1.41 -9.04 0.36
CA MET A 5 2.22 -7.92 0.82
C MET A 5 3.69 -8.33 0.70
N ILE A 6 4.51 -7.53 0.03
CA ILE A 6 5.92 -7.85 -0.21
C ILE A 6 6.80 -6.67 0.19
N ASP A 7 7.74 -6.95 1.10
CA ASP A 7 8.77 -6.00 1.52
C ASP A 7 10.09 -6.34 0.82
N CYS A 8 10.39 -5.63 -0.26
CA CYS A 8 11.54 -5.90 -1.12
C CYS A 8 12.76 -5.08 -0.67
N TYR A 9 13.83 -5.75 -0.23
CA TYR A 9 15.07 -5.12 0.22
C TYR A 9 16.26 -5.44 -0.69
N GLY A 10 17.26 -4.55 -0.71
CA GLY A 10 18.48 -4.71 -1.52
C GLY A 10 18.26 -4.38 -3.00
N SER A 11 17.28 -3.54 -3.30
CA SER A 11 17.02 -3.05 -4.65
C SER A 11 17.86 -1.80 -4.91
N LYS A 12 19.04 -1.99 -5.51
CA LYS A 12 19.99 -0.92 -5.85
C LYS A 12 19.68 -0.23 -7.18
N ASN A 13 18.40 -0.21 -7.56
CA ASN A 13 17.99 0.14 -8.91
C ASN A 13 17.60 1.63 -8.97
N HIS A 14 18.26 2.41 -9.84
CA HIS A 14 17.86 3.80 -10.12
C HIS A 14 16.41 3.92 -10.65
N ASN A 15 15.83 2.82 -11.14
CA ASN A 15 14.43 2.79 -11.56
C ASN A 15 13.43 3.02 -10.42
N LEU A 16 13.85 2.92 -9.15
CA LEU A 16 12.99 3.23 -8.00
C LEU A 16 12.50 4.69 -7.99
N GLU A 17 13.19 5.60 -8.68
CA GLU A 17 12.80 7.01 -8.84
C GLU A 17 12.16 7.29 -10.21
N ASN A 18 12.20 6.33 -11.13
CA ASN A 18 11.78 6.52 -12.50
C ASN A 18 10.26 6.32 -12.64
N LEU A 19 9.52 7.43 -12.65
CA LEU A 19 8.06 7.42 -12.79
C LEU A 19 7.56 6.60 -13.99
N VAL A 20 8.25 6.68 -15.14
CA VAL A 20 7.86 5.90 -16.34
C VAL A 20 8.02 4.40 -16.09
N TYR A 21 9.12 4.02 -15.44
CA TYR A 21 9.38 2.62 -15.12
C TYR A 21 8.40 2.06 -14.08
N ILE A 22 8.07 2.85 -13.05
CA ILE A 22 7.07 2.47 -12.04
C ILE A 22 5.67 2.35 -12.66
N ASN A 23 5.31 3.25 -13.58
CA ASN A 23 4.06 3.14 -14.34
C ASN A 23 3.97 1.82 -15.10
N ASP A 24 5.01 1.51 -15.88
CA ASP A 24 5.09 0.29 -16.69
C ASP A 24 5.10 -0.97 -15.80
N THR A 25 5.77 -0.91 -14.64
CA THR A 25 5.77 -2.00 -13.65
C THR A 25 4.35 -2.31 -13.18
N LEU A 26 3.58 -1.30 -12.76
CA LEU A 26 2.19 -1.50 -12.30
C LEU A 26 1.29 -2.10 -13.39
N ASN A 27 1.41 -1.61 -14.63
CA ASN A 27 0.67 -2.16 -15.77
C ASN A 27 1.06 -3.61 -16.07
N LYS A 28 2.36 -3.93 -16.08
CA LYS A 28 2.86 -5.29 -16.32
C LYS A 28 2.43 -6.26 -15.23
N LEU A 29 2.47 -5.84 -13.96
CA LEU A 29 1.97 -6.67 -12.85
C LEU A 29 0.50 -7.01 -13.06
N SER A 30 -0.35 -6.01 -13.30
CA SER A 30 -1.79 -6.23 -13.52
C SER A 30 -2.04 -7.16 -14.71
N TYR A 31 -1.37 -6.93 -15.85
CA TYR A 31 -1.55 -7.73 -17.05
C TYR A 31 -1.11 -9.18 -16.85
N ARG A 32 0.09 -9.39 -16.29
CA ARG A 32 0.70 -10.73 -16.16
C ARG A 32 0.05 -11.57 -15.07
N LEU A 33 -0.50 -10.94 -14.03
CA LEU A 33 -1.30 -11.61 -13.00
C LEU A 33 -2.78 -11.80 -13.42
N GLY A 34 -3.19 -11.29 -14.59
CA GLY A 34 -4.56 -11.41 -15.07
C GLY A 34 -5.58 -10.66 -14.21
N LEU A 35 -5.17 -9.53 -13.63
CA LEU A 35 -6.00 -8.67 -12.79
C LEU A 35 -6.77 -7.65 -13.66
N GLU A 36 -7.88 -7.14 -13.13
CA GLU A 36 -8.80 -6.26 -13.84
C GLU A 36 -8.67 -4.82 -13.34
N PRO A 37 -7.82 -3.97 -13.96
CA PRO A 37 -7.70 -2.57 -13.58
C PRO A 37 -8.95 -1.78 -13.98
N ILE A 38 -9.36 -0.84 -13.13
CA ILE A 38 -10.51 0.05 -13.36
C ILE A 38 -10.10 1.51 -13.58
N ALA A 39 -8.79 1.79 -13.48
CA ALA A 39 -8.19 3.09 -13.71
C ALA A 39 -6.75 2.92 -14.23
N ASN A 40 -6.14 4.00 -14.71
CA ASN A 40 -4.70 4.02 -15.00
C ASN A 40 -3.90 4.10 -13.68
N PRO A 41 -2.63 3.67 -13.67
CA PRO A 41 -1.76 3.88 -12.52
C PRO A 41 -1.64 5.37 -12.18
N TYR A 42 -1.81 5.69 -10.90
CA TYR A 42 -1.59 7.03 -10.35
C TYR A 42 -0.24 7.06 -9.65
N LEU A 43 0.61 8.03 -9.97
CA LEU A 43 1.98 8.13 -9.46
C LEU A 43 2.18 9.44 -8.72
N ILE A 44 2.81 9.34 -7.55
CA ILE A 44 3.03 10.43 -6.61
C ILE A 44 4.52 10.45 -6.30
N PRO A 45 5.30 11.33 -6.95
CA PRO A 45 6.66 11.58 -6.51
C PRO A 45 6.64 12.19 -5.11
N TYR A 46 7.41 11.62 -4.20
CA TYR A 46 7.52 12.08 -2.83
C TYR A 46 8.96 12.46 -2.51
N TYR A 47 9.20 13.76 -2.49
CA TYR A 47 10.52 14.37 -2.37
C TYR A 47 10.64 15.32 -1.16
N TYR A 48 9.52 15.64 -0.53
CA TYR A 48 9.42 16.69 0.50
C TYR A 48 8.99 16.11 1.86
N GLY A 49 9.31 14.84 2.12
CA GLY A 49 8.99 14.17 3.36
C GLY A 49 9.77 14.71 4.56
N ARG A 50 9.22 14.51 5.77
CA ARG A 50 9.88 14.89 7.04
C ARG A 50 11.23 14.19 7.23
N VAL A 51 11.34 12.96 6.73
CA VAL A 51 12.57 12.16 6.76
C VAL A 51 13.24 12.27 5.39
N LYS A 52 14.51 12.67 5.35
CA LYS A 52 15.21 13.00 4.08
C LYS A 52 15.57 11.76 3.26
N GLU A 53 15.74 10.63 3.94
CA GLU A 53 16.04 9.32 3.34
C GLU A 53 14.79 8.65 2.74
N ASP A 54 13.62 9.18 3.09
CA ASP A 54 12.28 8.68 2.75
C ASP A 54 11.74 9.39 1.51
N ILE A 55 12.61 9.59 0.51
CA ILE A 55 12.20 10.02 -0.82
C ILE A 55 11.81 8.81 -1.68
N GLY A 56 11.13 9.05 -2.80
CA GLY A 56 10.87 8.04 -3.81
C GLY A 56 9.57 8.28 -4.57
N VAL A 57 8.93 7.20 -4.98
CA VAL A 57 7.68 7.20 -5.72
C VAL A 57 6.68 6.34 -4.97
N SER A 58 5.52 6.91 -4.67
CA SER A 58 4.33 6.13 -4.31
C SER A 58 3.44 6.00 -5.54
N GLY A 59 2.89 4.82 -5.77
CA GLY A 59 2.03 4.56 -6.91
C GLY A 59 0.92 3.61 -6.53
N PHE A 60 -0.24 3.76 -7.15
CA PHE A 60 -1.33 2.80 -7.01
C PHE A 60 -2.06 2.56 -8.33
N LEU A 61 -2.65 1.39 -8.45
CA LEU A 61 -3.52 0.98 -9.53
C LEU A 61 -4.77 0.35 -8.92
N LEU A 62 -5.93 0.99 -9.10
CA LEU A 62 -7.18 0.42 -8.62
C LEU A 62 -7.65 -0.71 -9.55
N LEU A 63 -8.05 -1.81 -8.92
CA LEU A 63 -8.60 -2.99 -9.55
C LEU A 63 -10.10 -3.07 -9.23
N LYS A 64 -10.79 -3.99 -9.91
CA LYS A 64 -12.18 -4.31 -9.60
C LYS A 64 -12.31 -4.92 -8.19
N GLY A 65 -12.61 -4.07 -7.21
CA GLY A 65 -12.73 -4.46 -5.79
C GLY A 65 -11.40 -4.67 -5.08
N GLY A 66 -10.30 -4.10 -5.59
CA GLY A 66 -8.98 -4.24 -4.99
C GLY A 66 -7.99 -3.20 -5.50
N HIS A 67 -6.71 -3.42 -5.27
CA HIS A 67 -5.66 -2.49 -5.69
C HIS A 67 -4.29 -3.18 -5.84
N ILE A 68 -3.39 -2.51 -6.53
CA ILE A 68 -1.95 -2.69 -6.43
C ILE A 68 -1.39 -1.37 -5.90
N THR A 69 -0.54 -1.39 -4.87
CA THR A 69 0.26 -0.23 -4.48
C THR A 69 1.74 -0.55 -4.55
N ILE A 70 2.55 0.48 -4.76
CA ILE A 70 4.00 0.42 -4.69
C ILE A 70 4.53 1.68 -4.01
N HIS A 71 5.41 1.51 -3.04
CA HIS A 71 6.10 2.61 -2.35
C HIS A 71 7.61 2.35 -2.42
N THR A 72 8.36 3.22 -3.09
CA THR A 72 9.80 3.08 -3.26
C THR A 72 10.59 3.97 -2.32
N PHE A 73 11.77 3.47 -1.90
CA PHE A 73 12.72 4.15 -1.02
C PHE A 73 14.14 3.95 -1.59
N PRO A 74 14.53 4.73 -2.61
CA PRO A 74 15.79 4.55 -3.33
C PRO A 74 17.01 4.65 -2.41
N LEU A 75 17.02 5.64 -1.50
CA LEU A 75 18.13 5.84 -0.54
C LEU A 75 18.22 4.73 0.52
N ARG A 76 17.14 3.95 0.70
CA ARG A 76 17.10 2.76 1.57
C ARG A 76 17.26 1.45 0.80
N GLU A 77 17.43 1.52 -0.52
CA GLU A 77 17.52 0.36 -1.41
C GLU A 77 16.34 -0.63 -1.20
N CYS A 78 15.13 -0.11 -0.99
CA CYS A 78 13.95 -0.95 -0.78
C CYS A 78 12.69 -0.38 -1.44
N TYR A 79 11.69 -1.24 -1.60
CA TYR A 79 10.35 -0.86 -2.00
C TYR A 79 9.31 -1.87 -1.50
N PHE A 80 8.10 -1.41 -1.28
CA PHE A 80 6.99 -2.21 -0.74
C PHE A 80 5.87 -2.28 -1.75
N VAL A 81 5.30 -3.48 -1.93
CA VAL A 81 4.21 -3.74 -2.86
C VAL A 81 3.08 -4.44 -2.13
N ASP A 82 1.86 -3.93 -2.32
CA ASP A 82 0.64 -4.59 -1.86
C ASP A 82 -0.25 -4.90 -3.06
N VAL A 83 -0.68 -6.16 -3.16
CA VAL A 83 -1.61 -6.63 -4.19
C VAL A 83 -2.81 -7.24 -3.48
N PHE A 84 -3.89 -6.48 -3.44
CA PHE A 84 -5.18 -6.94 -2.97
C PHE A 84 -6.13 -7.17 -4.14
N SER A 85 -6.66 -8.38 -4.26
CA SER A 85 -7.64 -8.72 -5.28
C SER A 85 -8.74 -9.64 -4.77
N THR A 86 -9.97 -9.38 -5.24
CA THR A 86 -11.11 -10.28 -5.10
C THR A 86 -10.90 -11.57 -5.90
N LYS A 87 -10.14 -11.49 -7.00
CA LYS A 87 -9.74 -12.60 -7.85
C LYS A 87 -8.48 -13.27 -7.29
N SER A 88 -8.42 -14.60 -7.37
CA SER A 88 -7.20 -15.33 -7.02
C SER A 88 -6.09 -15.04 -8.04
N PHE A 89 -4.87 -14.87 -7.56
CA PHE A 89 -3.67 -14.72 -8.39
C PHE A 89 -2.50 -15.52 -7.77
N ASP A 90 -1.50 -15.81 -8.58
CA ASP A 90 -0.30 -16.52 -8.16
C ASP A 90 0.69 -15.57 -7.47
N SER A 91 0.99 -15.84 -6.20
CA SER A 91 1.93 -15.00 -5.42
C SER A 91 3.37 -15.26 -5.81
N ASP A 92 3.71 -16.50 -6.20
CA ASP A 92 5.06 -16.84 -6.60
C ASP A 92 5.37 -16.16 -7.95
N LEU A 93 4.38 -16.14 -8.86
CA LEU A 93 4.47 -15.36 -10.09
C LEU A 93 4.62 -13.85 -9.82
N LEU A 94 3.90 -13.28 -8.84
CA LEU A 94 4.07 -11.88 -8.45
C LEU A 94 5.52 -11.60 -8.01
N VAL A 95 6.08 -12.47 -7.16
CA VAL A 95 7.46 -12.36 -6.68
C VAL A 95 8.46 -12.45 -7.84
N ASP A 96 8.26 -13.40 -8.76
CA ASP A 96 9.10 -13.58 -9.95
C ASP A 96 9.05 -12.37 -10.89
N LEU A 97 7.86 -11.80 -11.09
CA LEU A 97 7.68 -10.58 -11.89
C LEU A 97 8.38 -9.39 -11.24
N LEU A 98 8.24 -9.22 -9.93
CA LEU A 98 8.92 -8.15 -9.20
C LEU A 98 10.44 -8.29 -9.28
N GLU A 99 10.99 -9.49 -9.11
CA GLU A 99 12.43 -9.71 -9.22
C GLU A 99 12.96 -9.40 -10.63
N ALA A 100 12.17 -9.67 -11.67
CA ALA A 100 12.53 -9.36 -13.06
C ALA A 100 12.45 -7.86 -13.40
N LEU A 101 11.47 -7.14 -12.82
CA LEU A 101 11.22 -5.72 -13.13
C LEU A 101 12.02 -4.79 -12.19
N LEU A 102 11.96 -5.03 -10.89
CA LEU A 102 12.64 -4.26 -9.86
C LEU A 102 13.47 -5.22 -9.00
N PRO A 103 14.67 -5.63 -9.46
CA PRO A 103 15.48 -6.63 -8.76
C PRO A 103 15.66 -6.29 -7.27
N PHE A 104 15.49 -7.29 -6.43
CA PHE A 104 15.64 -7.22 -4.98
C PHE A 104 16.24 -8.52 -4.45
N ASN A 105 16.73 -8.52 -3.21
CA ASN A 105 17.31 -9.70 -2.60
C ASN A 105 16.23 -10.48 -1.83
N ARG A 106 15.74 -11.57 -2.42
CA ARG A 106 14.73 -12.46 -1.81
C ARG A 106 15.11 -12.94 -0.41
N LYS A 107 16.39 -13.20 -0.13
CA LYS A 107 16.83 -13.78 1.17
C LYS A 107 16.61 -12.83 2.35
N ILE A 108 16.62 -11.53 2.11
CA ILE A 108 16.42 -10.51 3.13
C ILE A 108 15.06 -9.83 3.02
N SER A 109 14.21 -10.28 2.10
CA SER A 109 12.88 -9.74 1.83
C SER A 109 11.79 -10.58 2.47
N THR A 110 10.63 -9.96 2.68
CA THR A 110 9.50 -10.61 3.34
C THR A 110 8.34 -10.70 2.36
N ILE A 111 7.68 -11.85 2.31
CA ILE A 111 6.46 -12.06 1.53
C ILE A 111 5.41 -12.56 2.53
N SER A 112 4.31 -11.83 2.65
CA SER A 112 3.15 -12.21 3.45
C SER A 112 1.94 -12.31 2.54
N THR A 113 1.08 -13.29 2.77
CA THR A 113 -0.18 -13.43 2.04
C THR A 113 -1.28 -13.80 3.00
N SER A 114 -2.30 -12.95 3.06
CA SER A 114 -3.53 -13.19 3.80
C SER A 114 -4.68 -13.52 2.85
N ASP A 115 -5.52 -14.49 3.24
CA ASP A 115 -6.86 -14.63 2.65
C ASP A 115 -7.82 -13.85 3.54
N ARG A 116 -8.35 -12.75 3.01
CA ARG A 116 -9.20 -11.80 3.76
C ARG A 116 -10.52 -12.41 4.25
N ARG A 117 -10.82 -13.68 3.90
CA ARG A 117 -11.96 -14.46 4.40
C ARG A 117 -11.64 -15.28 5.64
N LYS A 118 -10.36 -15.37 6.06
CA LYS A 118 -9.96 -16.14 7.23
C LYS A 118 -10.00 -15.26 8.46
N PHE A 119 -10.86 -15.63 9.39
CA PHE A 119 -11.04 -14.97 10.69
C PHE A 119 -9.86 -15.30 11.60
N ALA A 120 -8.93 -14.37 11.77
CA ALA A 120 -7.87 -14.50 12.76
C ALA A 120 -7.51 -13.14 13.35
N ASN A 121 -7.77 -12.95 14.64
CA ASN A 121 -7.17 -11.87 15.42
C ASN A 121 -5.71 -12.26 15.68
N ILE A 122 -4.80 -11.77 14.84
CA ILE A 122 -3.37 -11.98 15.00
C ILE A 122 -2.76 -10.66 15.45
N GLU A 123 -2.42 -10.55 16.73
CA GLU A 123 -1.53 -9.51 17.23
C GLU A 123 -0.10 -10.06 17.24
N LEU A 124 0.78 -9.46 16.43
CA LEU A 124 2.21 -9.74 16.46
C LEU A 124 2.94 -8.66 17.28
N PRO A 125 4.03 -9.01 18.00
CA PRO A 125 4.83 -8.04 18.69
C PRO A 125 5.38 -6.99 17.71
N PHE A 126 5.13 -5.71 18.00
CA PHE A 126 5.53 -4.56 17.19
C PHE A 126 6.59 -3.73 17.92
N ASP A 127 7.72 -3.50 17.26
CA ASP A 127 8.75 -2.56 17.72
C ASP A 127 8.75 -1.30 16.83
N PRO A 128 8.26 -0.14 17.32
CA PRO A 128 8.16 1.09 16.52
C PRO A 128 9.51 1.65 16.06
N ASN A 129 10.59 1.33 16.78
CA ASN A 129 11.94 1.76 16.41
C ASN A 129 12.49 0.92 15.27
N ASN A 130 12.15 -0.37 15.25
CA ASN A 130 12.79 -1.34 14.37
C ASN A 130 11.94 -1.75 13.16
N ASN A 131 10.62 -1.59 13.21
CA ASN A 131 9.66 -2.02 12.18
C ASN A 131 8.95 -0.83 11.52
N PHE A 132 8.48 -1.03 10.28
CA PHE A 132 7.44 -0.15 9.73
C PHE A 132 6.12 -0.46 10.44
N GLY A 133 5.19 0.51 10.42
CA GLY A 133 3.92 0.40 11.14
C GLY A 133 3.11 -0.85 10.75
N PRO A 134 2.18 -1.28 11.61
CA PRO A 134 1.36 -2.45 11.32
C PRO A 134 0.47 -2.20 10.10
N HIS A 135 0.28 -3.23 9.30
CA HIS A 135 -0.70 -3.26 8.23
C HIS A 135 -2.00 -3.83 8.81
N CYS A 136 -3.02 -2.98 8.96
CA CYS A 136 -4.33 -3.41 9.46
C CYS A 136 -5.26 -3.72 8.29
N LEU A 137 -5.74 -4.96 8.26
CA LEU A 137 -6.69 -5.48 7.30
C LEU A 137 -8.01 -5.69 8.03
N ALA A 138 -9.10 -5.08 7.58
CA ALA A 138 -10.40 -5.30 8.19
C ALA A 138 -11.49 -5.61 7.15
N GLU A 139 -12.43 -6.46 7.53
CA GLU A 139 -13.67 -6.69 6.80
C GLU A 139 -14.83 -6.12 7.61
N LEU A 140 -15.67 -5.34 6.94
CA LEU A 140 -16.85 -4.69 7.53
C LEU A 140 -18.09 -5.11 6.78
N LYS A 141 -19.21 -5.23 7.48
CA LYS A 141 -20.54 -5.32 6.87
C LYS A 141 -21.27 -3.99 7.06
N ILE A 142 -21.70 -3.38 5.96
CA ILE A 142 -22.36 -2.08 5.96
C ILE A 142 -23.84 -2.27 5.59
N ASP A 143 -24.74 -2.12 6.55
CA ASP A 143 -26.19 -2.39 6.37
C ASP A 143 -26.93 -1.37 5.48
N LYS A 144 -26.21 -0.43 4.89
CA LYS A 144 -26.73 0.57 3.95
C LYS A 144 -25.89 0.63 2.68
N THR A 145 -26.40 1.27 1.64
CA THR A 145 -25.60 1.60 0.47
C THR A 145 -24.53 2.61 0.84
N PHE A 146 -23.25 2.23 0.68
CA PHE A 146 -22.12 3.11 0.90
C PHE A 146 -21.89 3.99 -0.34
N SER A 147 -22.05 5.31 -0.17
CA SER A 147 -21.94 6.29 -1.25
C SER A 147 -20.49 6.77 -1.47
N MET A 148 -20.24 7.40 -2.62
CA MET A 148 -18.92 7.97 -2.92
C MET A 148 -18.54 9.08 -1.93
N ASP A 149 -19.51 9.92 -1.53
CA ASP A 149 -19.28 11.02 -0.58
C ASP A 149 -18.97 10.47 0.81
N GLU A 150 -19.69 9.44 1.27
CA GLU A 150 -19.39 8.78 2.55
C GLU A 150 -18.01 8.12 2.53
N CYS A 151 -17.63 7.47 1.42
CA CYS A 151 -16.31 6.89 1.24
C CYS A 151 -15.21 7.95 1.26
N TYR A 152 -15.42 9.08 0.57
CA TYR A 152 -14.48 10.20 0.55
C TYR A 152 -14.30 10.78 1.95
N ASP A 153 -15.41 11.13 2.61
CA ASP A 153 -15.43 11.70 3.94
C ASP A 153 -14.81 10.77 4.99
N PHE A 154 -15.08 9.47 4.87
CA PHE A 154 -14.49 8.45 5.72
C PHE A 154 -12.96 8.49 5.62
N LEU A 155 -12.41 8.40 4.41
CA LEU A 155 -10.96 8.39 4.19
C LEU A 155 -10.32 9.73 4.63
N ASP A 156 -10.95 10.86 4.32
CA ASP A 156 -10.44 12.19 4.67
C ASP A 156 -10.36 12.36 6.19
N LYS A 157 -11.42 11.98 6.91
CA LYS A 157 -11.49 12.10 8.38
C LYS A 157 -10.63 11.05 9.09
N PHE A 158 -10.54 9.84 8.53
CA PHE A 158 -9.78 8.75 9.14
C PHE A 158 -8.29 9.06 9.23
N VAL A 159 -7.72 9.67 8.17
CA VAL A 159 -6.28 9.99 8.13
C VAL A 159 -5.83 10.86 9.30
N TYR A 160 -6.64 11.86 9.65
CA TYR A 160 -6.36 12.76 10.78
C TYR A 160 -6.61 12.09 12.13
N LYS A 161 -7.50 11.10 12.19
CA LYS A 161 -7.81 10.38 13.43
C LYS A 161 -6.65 9.50 13.90
N ILE A 162 -5.88 8.97 12.95
CA ILE A 162 -4.70 8.13 13.21
C ILE A 162 -3.39 8.93 13.23
N ASP A 163 -3.47 10.26 13.21
CA ASP A 163 -2.31 11.18 13.24
C ASP A 163 -1.30 10.96 12.10
N MET A 164 -1.82 10.67 10.90
CA MET A 164 -1.02 10.50 9.69
C MET A 164 -1.12 11.72 8.77
N ASP A 165 0.00 12.07 8.14
CA ASP A 165 0.04 13.14 7.14
C ASP A 165 -0.40 12.60 5.76
N PRO A 166 -1.52 13.09 5.19
CA PRO A 166 -1.91 12.74 3.83
C PRO A 166 -0.99 13.42 2.81
N ILE A 167 -0.53 12.66 1.81
CA ILE A 167 0.16 13.23 0.63
C ILE A 167 -0.87 13.66 -0.42
N THR A 168 -1.99 12.96 -0.50
CA THR A 168 -3.05 13.17 -1.49
C THR A 168 -4.40 13.39 -0.82
N ARG A 169 -5.39 13.88 -1.58
CA ARG A 169 -6.80 13.79 -1.18
C ARG A 169 -7.33 12.39 -1.51
N PRO A 170 -8.39 11.90 -0.85
CA PRO A 170 -9.02 10.63 -1.20
C PRO A 170 -9.40 10.58 -2.68
N TYR A 171 -9.03 9.51 -3.35
CA TYR A 171 -9.45 9.18 -4.70
C TYR A 171 -10.50 8.07 -4.63
N VAL A 172 -11.73 8.36 -5.08
CA VAL A 172 -12.87 7.46 -4.99
C VAL A 172 -13.45 7.22 -6.37
N ILE A 173 -13.67 5.96 -6.73
CA ILE A 173 -14.16 5.55 -8.05
C ILE A 173 -15.01 4.28 -7.96
N LYS A 174 -16.01 4.19 -8.84
CA LYS A 174 -16.79 2.96 -9.07
C LYS A 174 -16.18 2.17 -10.22
N ASP A 175 -16.26 0.86 -10.17
CA ASP A 175 -15.76 0.01 -11.27
C ASP A 175 -16.53 0.20 -12.59
N LYS A 176 -17.80 0.65 -12.51
CA LYS A 176 -18.66 0.95 -13.65
C LYS A 176 -19.50 2.20 -13.40
N VAL A 177 -19.92 2.85 -14.48
CA VAL A 177 -20.83 4.01 -14.44
C VAL A 177 -22.24 3.58 -13.98
N GLU A 178 -22.77 2.53 -14.59
CA GLU A 178 -24.09 1.97 -14.30
C GLU A 178 -23.95 0.59 -13.64
N ASN A 179 -24.79 0.32 -12.64
CA ASN A 179 -24.82 -0.93 -11.89
C ASN A 179 -23.41 -1.39 -11.43
N PRO A 180 -22.71 -0.57 -10.64
CA PRO A 180 -21.37 -0.89 -10.18
C PRO A 180 -21.38 -2.17 -9.34
N ASP A 181 -20.35 -3.01 -9.52
CA ASP A 181 -20.11 -4.14 -8.63
C ASP A 181 -19.34 -3.65 -7.38
N TYR A 182 -18.45 -2.66 -7.55
CA TYR A 182 -17.56 -2.17 -6.49
C TYR A 182 -17.44 -0.65 -6.44
N LEU A 183 -17.34 -0.13 -5.22
CA LEU A 183 -16.85 1.22 -4.92
C LEU A 183 -15.48 1.11 -4.27
N SER A 184 -14.47 1.79 -4.81
CA SER A 184 -13.10 1.78 -4.29
C SER A 184 -12.66 3.18 -3.93
N GLY A 185 -12.05 3.33 -2.76
CA GLY A 185 -11.45 4.56 -2.29
C GLY A 185 -10.01 4.31 -1.84
N ILE A 186 -9.11 5.23 -2.12
CA ILE A 186 -7.72 5.20 -1.63
C ILE A 186 -7.24 6.60 -1.29
N ILE A 187 -6.49 6.75 -0.21
CA ILE A 187 -5.73 7.95 0.12
C ILE A 187 -4.28 7.54 0.37
N VAL A 188 -3.35 8.24 -0.27
CA VAL A 188 -1.91 8.04 -0.06
C VAL A 188 -1.47 8.93 1.09
N ILE A 189 -0.88 8.31 2.10
CA ILE A 189 -0.22 8.93 3.26
C ILE A 189 1.29 8.80 3.10
N ALA A 190 2.09 9.43 3.96
CA ALA A 190 3.56 9.38 3.95
C ALA A 190 4.11 7.97 3.61
N GLN A 191 4.46 7.78 2.33
CA GLN A 191 4.95 6.53 1.70
C GLN A 191 4.16 5.26 2.09
N SER A 192 2.85 5.40 2.20
CA SER A 192 1.94 4.30 2.45
C SER A 192 0.53 4.65 1.96
N HIS A 193 -0.48 3.86 2.32
CA HIS A 193 -1.85 4.12 1.87
C HIS A 193 -2.90 3.62 2.86
N ILE A 194 -4.10 4.19 2.70
CA ILE A 194 -5.33 3.72 3.33
C ILE A 194 -6.32 3.50 2.21
N SER A 195 -6.92 2.32 2.12
CA SER A 195 -7.91 2.00 1.10
C SER A 195 -9.14 1.30 1.66
N ILE A 196 -10.25 1.43 0.95
CA ILE A 196 -11.49 0.74 1.24
C ILE A 196 -12.15 0.31 -0.06
N HIS A 197 -12.57 -0.94 -0.15
CA HIS A 197 -13.27 -1.50 -1.29
C HIS A 197 -14.62 -2.08 -0.85
N TYR A 198 -15.71 -1.46 -1.26
CA TYR A 198 -17.07 -1.87 -0.94
C TYR A 198 -17.69 -2.66 -2.09
N ASP A 199 -18.20 -3.85 -1.79
CA ASP A 199 -18.93 -4.72 -2.71
C ASP A 199 -20.44 -4.43 -2.60
N TYR A 200 -21.05 -3.94 -3.68
CA TYR A 200 -22.46 -3.59 -3.67
C TYR A 200 -23.39 -4.80 -3.53
N LYS A 201 -22.94 -6.01 -3.90
CA LYS A 201 -23.77 -7.22 -3.86
C LYS A 201 -23.83 -7.84 -2.48
N THR A 202 -22.67 -7.91 -1.82
CA THR A 202 -22.57 -8.52 -0.49
C THR A 202 -22.76 -7.49 0.63
N GLN A 203 -22.62 -6.21 0.32
CA GLN A 203 -22.56 -5.11 1.28
C GLN A 203 -21.37 -5.19 2.25
N HIS A 204 -20.32 -5.92 1.86
CA HIS A 204 -19.08 -5.98 2.62
C HIS A 204 -18.08 -4.93 2.12
N ALA A 205 -17.33 -4.33 3.04
CA ALA A 205 -16.20 -3.46 2.74
C ALA A 205 -14.90 -4.06 3.23
N TYR A 206 -13.87 -4.00 2.39
CA TYR A 206 -12.52 -4.46 2.70
C TYR A 206 -11.64 -3.24 2.92
N PHE A 207 -11.35 -2.97 4.18
CA PHE A 207 -10.53 -1.86 4.63
C PHE A 207 -9.08 -2.29 4.78
N ASP A 208 -8.17 -1.39 4.45
CA ASP A 208 -6.74 -1.59 4.46
C ASP A 208 -6.06 -0.30 4.90
N ILE A 209 -5.18 -0.42 5.88
CA ILE A 209 -4.16 0.59 6.15
C ILE A 209 -2.81 -0.08 6.24
N PHE A 210 -1.91 0.30 5.36
CA PHE A 210 -0.49 0.16 5.56
C PHE A 210 0.02 1.50 6.11
N SER A 211 0.94 1.49 7.07
CA SER A 211 1.64 2.72 7.50
C SER A 211 3.12 2.45 7.69
N CYS A 212 3.97 3.38 7.25
CA CYS A 212 5.40 3.34 7.54
C CYS A 212 5.74 3.81 8.98
N ALA A 213 4.83 4.51 9.63
CA ALA A 213 4.95 4.99 11.01
C ALA A 213 4.07 4.18 11.97
N ALA A 214 4.52 4.07 13.22
CA ALA A 214 3.71 3.53 14.30
C ALA A 214 2.43 4.37 14.47
N PHE A 215 1.30 3.72 14.67
CA PHE A 215 0.05 4.40 14.99
C PHE A 215 -0.77 3.64 16.01
N ASP A 216 -1.64 4.38 16.67
CA ASP A 216 -2.52 3.87 17.70
C ASP A 216 -3.69 3.10 17.07
N TYR A 217 -3.52 1.78 16.95
CA TYR A 217 -4.51 0.90 16.32
C TYR A 217 -5.79 0.75 17.14
N SER A 218 -5.78 1.08 18.44
CA SER A 218 -6.99 1.05 19.28
C SER A 218 -8.09 1.99 18.77
N LYS A 219 -7.71 3.05 18.03
CA LYS A 219 -8.63 4.02 17.44
C LYS A 219 -9.26 3.55 16.12
N ILE A 220 -8.76 2.46 15.53
CA ILE A 220 -9.26 1.96 14.23
C ILE A 220 -10.68 1.43 14.42
N GLU A 221 -10.88 0.53 15.39
CA GLU A 221 -12.18 -0.13 15.62
C GLU A 221 -13.31 0.89 15.90
N ASP A 222 -13.02 1.89 16.73
CA ASP A 222 -13.94 3.01 17.03
C ASP A 222 -14.38 3.78 15.78
N PHE A 223 -13.54 3.80 14.73
CA PHE A 223 -13.85 4.51 13.51
C PHE A 223 -14.54 3.60 12.48
N LEU A 224 -14.08 2.36 12.35
CA LEU A 224 -14.69 1.38 11.46
C LEU A 224 -16.13 1.03 11.89
N SER A 225 -16.37 0.93 13.20
CA SER A 225 -17.72 0.69 13.77
C SER A 225 -18.75 1.78 13.44
N LYS A 226 -18.32 2.98 13.04
CA LYS A 226 -19.22 4.06 12.62
C LYS A 226 -19.78 3.88 11.22
N ILE A 227 -19.08 3.11 10.38
CA ILE A 227 -19.50 2.85 8.99
C ILE A 227 -20.13 1.47 8.82
N GLY A 228 -19.79 0.49 9.65
CA GLY A 228 -20.37 -0.86 9.59
C GLY A 228 -19.97 -1.76 10.75
N GLU A 229 -20.56 -2.95 10.81
CA GLU A 229 -20.20 -4.01 11.74
C GLU A 229 -18.83 -4.59 11.36
N ILE A 230 -17.91 -4.69 12.33
CA ILE A 230 -16.59 -5.28 12.11
C ILE A 230 -16.71 -6.81 12.11
N ILE A 231 -16.45 -7.42 10.97
CA ILE A 231 -16.51 -8.87 10.77
C ILE A 231 -15.19 -9.53 11.11
N SER A 232 -14.07 -8.89 10.73
CA SER A 232 -12.73 -9.35 11.09
C SER A 232 -11.72 -8.20 11.06
N ILE A 233 -10.65 -8.34 11.85
CA ILE A 233 -9.50 -7.45 11.86
C ILE A 233 -8.22 -8.29 12.00
N GLU A 234 -7.22 -8.03 11.16
CA GLU A 234 -5.93 -8.71 11.16
C GLU A 234 -4.83 -7.64 11.13
N LEU A 235 -3.84 -7.77 12.02
CA LEU A 235 -2.66 -6.90 12.06
C LEU A 235 -1.43 -7.67 11.57
N VAL A 236 -0.87 -7.21 10.45
CA VAL A 236 0.34 -7.79 9.86
C VAL A 236 1.50 -6.82 10.06
N VAL A 237 2.52 -7.23 10.79
CA VAL A 237 3.73 -6.40 10.96
C VAL A 237 4.52 -6.39 9.66
N ARG A 238 4.88 -5.19 9.20
CA ARG A 238 5.59 -4.98 7.93
C ARG A 238 7.00 -4.45 8.16
N GLY A 239 7.93 -5.05 7.41
CA GLY A 239 9.31 -4.60 7.25
C GLY A 239 10.16 -4.40 8.50
N THR A 240 11.45 -4.22 8.30
CA THR A 240 12.36 -3.62 9.28
C THR A 240 12.99 -2.36 8.71
N LYS A 241 13.15 -1.33 9.57
CA LYS A 241 13.88 -0.09 9.24
C LYS A 241 15.40 -0.32 9.19
N HIS A 242 15.89 -1.39 9.81
CA HIS A 242 17.33 -1.63 10.07
C HIS A 242 18.07 -2.61 9.15
N LYS A 243 17.52 -3.01 8.00
CA LYS A 243 18.29 -3.84 7.06
C LYS A 243 19.23 -3.00 6.18
N SER A 244 20.27 -2.46 6.80
CA SER A 244 21.44 -1.87 6.13
C SER A 244 22.73 -2.60 6.56
N ASN A 245 22.80 -3.92 6.35
CA ASN A 245 24.03 -4.69 6.62
C ASN A 245 24.71 -5.24 5.37
N THR A 246 24.36 -4.76 4.19
CA THR A 246 25.30 -4.85 3.06
C THR A 246 25.99 -3.51 2.90
N ARG A 247 27.05 -3.30 3.71
CA ARG A 247 28.15 -2.39 3.35
C ARG A 247 28.84 -2.97 2.10
N ILE A 248 28.17 -2.85 0.97
CA ILE A 248 28.84 -2.77 -0.33
C ILE A 248 28.92 -1.26 -0.53
N GLU A 249 30.12 -0.73 -0.75
CA GLU A 249 30.33 0.71 -0.98
C GLU A 249 29.21 1.22 -1.90
N PRO A 250 28.44 2.23 -1.46
CA PRO A 250 27.39 2.76 -2.31
C PRO A 250 28.11 3.29 -3.55
N GLU A 251 27.72 2.81 -4.72
CA GLU A 251 27.82 3.66 -5.90
C GLU A 251 27.23 5.05 -5.54
N PRO A 252 27.63 6.13 -6.23
CA PRO A 252 27.25 7.50 -5.89
C PRO A 252 25.72 7.80 -5.96
N MET A 253 24.85 6.79 -5.94
CA MET A 253 23.39 6.89 -5.86
C MET A 253 22.91 7.84 -4.76
N TYR A 254 23.52 7.83 -3.56
CA TYR A 254 23.17 8.84 -2.55
C TYR A 254 23.47 10.26 -3.02
N GLU A 255 24.64 10.49 -3.62
CA GLU A 255 25.05 11.81 -4.13
C GLU A 255 24.19 12.26 -5.32
N ILE A 256 23.84 11.33 -6.21
CA ILE A 256 23.03 11.58 -7.42
C ILE A 256 21.57 11.86 -7.02
N SER A 257 20.94 10.95 -6.27
CA SER A 257 19.53 11.03 -5.89
C SER A 257 19.23 12.10 -4.85
N SER A 258 20.25 12.62 -4.13
CA SER A 258 20.09 13.74 -3.18
C SER A 258 20.65 15.08 -3.70
N LEU A 259 21.27 15.12 -4.88
CA LEU A 259 21.93 16.33 -5.41
C LEU A 259 21.00 17.55 -5.41
N TRP A 260 19.76 17.35 -5.85
CA TRP A 260 18.74 18.39 -5.96
C TRP A 260 18.29 18.92 -4.59
N GLN A 261 18.39 18.13 -3.50
CA GLN A 261 18.00 18.57 -2.16
C GLN A 261 18.84 19.76 -1.68
N LYS A 262 20.09 19.91 -2.16
CA LYS A 262 20.96 21.05 -1.85
C LYS A 262 20.40 22.38 -2.36
N TYR A 263 19.43 22.36 -3.26
CA TYR A 263 18.84 23.54 -3.88
C TYR A 263 17.45 23.89 -3.31
N ILE A 264 16.92 23.10 -2.37
CA ILE A 264 15.67 23.39 -1.67
C ILE A 264 16.01 24.09 -0.35
N LYS A 265 15.73 25.39 -0.29
CA LYS A 265 15.85 26.23 0.92
C LYS A 265 14.55 26.22 1.71
#